data_AF-A0AA46SJ08-F1
#
_entry.id   AF-A0AA46SJ08-F1
#
_cell.length_a   1.000
_cell.length_b   1.000
_cell.length_c   1.000
_cell.angle_alpha   90.00
_cell.angle_beta   90.00
_cell.angle_gamma   90.00
#
_symmetry.space_group_name_H-M   'P 1'
#
loop_
_entity.id
_entity.type
_entity.pdbx_description
1 polymer ?
#
loop_
_entity_poly.entity_id
_entity_poly.type
_entity_poly.pdbx_seq_one_letter_code
_entity_poly.pdbx_strand_id
1 'polypeptide(L)'
;MIDYRIKHVKGYDEKIGELVSMLEHARSVTLNDVACLTQNELDFLPDENSNSIGSLLKHIAFVEYVHQIITFENRDLNDEEYSRWAAAYELGEKARNEINHHPLEFYLEELSAIREKTLNRLASKQDSWLYEEGKWNNGVSFNNYWFWYHVMEDEISHRGQIRVLKRQLAAQR
;
A
#
# COMPACT_ATOMS: atom_id res chain seq x y z
N MET A 1 13.06 -12.36 -10.37
CA MET A 1 14.10 -11.30 -10.44
C MET A 1 13.39 -9.98 -10.69
N ILE A 2 13.67 -8.95 -9.90
CA ILE A 2 13.02 -7.64 -10.03
C ILE A 2 13.56 -6.93 -11.29
N ASP A 3 12.67 -6.42 -12.16
CA ASP A 3 13.06 -5.60 -13.32
C ASP A 3 13.25 -4.14 -12.85
N TYR A 4 14.41 -3.56 -13.13
CA TYR A 4 14.77 -2.18 -12.76
C TYR A 4 14.55 -1.18 -13.89
N ARG A 5 13.85 -1.58 -14.96
CA ARG A 5 13.43 -0.69 -16.04
C ARG A 5 11.95 -0.40 -15.88
N ILE A 6 11.60 0.88 -15.79
CA ILE A 6 10.22 1.30 -15.97
C ILE A 6 9.92 1.28 -17.46
N LYS A 7 8.90 0.51 -17.84
CA LYS A 7 8.48 0.36 -19.23
C LYS A 7 6.97 0.22 -19.28
N HIS A 8 6.38 0.61 -20.40
CA HIS A 8 4.98 0.35 -20.67
C HIS A 8 4.65 -1.15 -20.50
N VAL A 9 3.64 -1.43 -19.68
CA VAL A 9 3.08 -2.77 -19.51
C VAL A 9 1.98 -2.97 -20.55
N LYS A 10 2.07 -4.05 -21.33
CA LYS A 10 1.05 -4.39 -22.34
C LYS A 10 -0.31 -4.62 -21.69
N GLY A 11 -1.38 -4.25 -22.39
CA GLY A 11 -2.76 -4.35 -21.89
C GLY A 11 -3.25 -3.10 -21.15
N TYR A 12 -2.41 -2.06 -21.07
CA TYR A 12 -2.73 -0.75 -20.52
C TYR A 12 -2.46 0.33 -21.58
N ASP A 13 -3.04 1.52 -21.40
CA ASP A 13 -2.61 2.71 -22.13
C ASP A 13 -1.19 3.15 -21.73
N GLU A 14 -0.54 4.04 -22.46
CA GLU A 14 0.90 4.28 -22.33
C GLU A 14 1.32 4.74 -20.92
N LYS A 15 0.73 5.82 -20.41
CA LYS A 15 1.04 6.38 -19.08
C LYS A 15 0.54 5.47 -17.96
N ILE A 16 -0.64 4.88 -18.12
CA ILE A 16 -1.14 3.88 -17.16
C ILE A 16 -0.19 2.68 -17.08
N GLY A 17 0.32 2.20 -18.20
CA GLY A 17 1.25 1.07 -18.23
C GLY A 17 2.60 1.40 -17.58
N GLU A 18 3.09 2.63 -17.71
CA GLU A 18 4.27 3.10 -16.95
C GLU A 18 3.98 3.15 -15.44
N LEU A 19 2.83 3.70 -15.03
CA LEU A 19 2.39 3.74 -13.64
C LEU A 19 2.27 2.33 -13.04
N VAL A 20 1.68 1.38 -13.77
CA VAL A 20 1.60 -0.04 -13.38
C VAL A 20 2.99 -0.63 -13.19
N SER A 21 3.94 -0.34 -14.10
CA SER A 21 5.32 -0.77 -13.94
C SER A 21 5.96 -0.23 -12.65
N MET A 22 5.64 0.99 -12.25
CA MET A 22 6.17 1.60 -11.02
C MET A 22 5.53 0.97 -9.75
N LEU A 23 4.20 0.77 -9.75
CA LEU A 23 3.46 0.12 -8.66
C LEU A 23 3.94 -1.32 -8.43
N GLU A 24 4.14 -2.08 -9.51
CA GLU A 24 4.64 -3.46 -9.45
C GLU A 24 6.09 -3.55 -8.99
N HIS A 25 6.93 -2.59 -9.41
CA HIS A 25 8.30 -2.50 -8.93
C HIS A 25 8.35 -2.19 -7.42
N ALA A 26 7.59 -1.19 -6.97
CA ALA A 26 7.52 -0.84 -5.55
C ALA A 26 7.12 -2.06 -4.70
N ARG A 27 6.05 -2.75 -5.10
CA ARG A 27 5.56 -3.97 -4.43
C ARG A 27 6.58 -5.10 -4.43
N SER A 28 7.21 -5.37 -5.57
CA SER A 28 8.22 -6.43 -5.66
C SER A 28 9.37 -6.23 -4.68
N VAL A 29 9.81 -4.98 -4.49
CA VAL A 29 10.88 -4.67 -3.53
C VAL A 29 10.37 -4.76 -2.09
N THR A 30 9.16 -4.30 -1.80
CA THR A 30 8.53 -4.48 -0.47
C THR A 30 8.44 -5.96 -0.09
N LEU A 31 7.92 -6.80 -1.00
CA LEU A 31 7.81 -8.24 -0.79
C LEU A 31 9.17 -8.90 -0.58
N ASN A 32 10.20 -8.47 -1.31
CA ASN A 32 11.56 -8.96 -1.10
C ASN A 32 12.10 -8.55 0.28
N ASP A 33 11.81 -7.34 0.74
CA ASP A 33 12.25 -6.85 2.04
C ASP A 33 11.57 -7.58 3.20
N VAL A 34 10.33 -8.05 3.06
CA VAL A 34 9.63 -8.79 4.14
C VAL A 34 9.68 -10.31 4.00
N ALA A 35 10.35 -10.80 2.95
CA ALA A 35 10.48 -12.23 2.72
C ALA A 35 11.10 -12.95 3.93
N CYS A 36 10.52 -14.07 4.30
CA CYS A 36 10.98 -14.96 5.38
C CYS A 36 10.95 -14.35 6.80
N LEU A 37 10.26 -13.24 7.02
CA LEU A 37 10.01 -12.75 8.38
C LEU A 37 9.07 -13.71 9.12
N THR A 38 9.45 -14.04 10.35
CA THR A 38 8.63 -14.81 11.29
C THR A 38 7.55 -13.91 11.90
N GLN A 39 6.48 -14.51 12.44
CA GLN A 39 5.44 -13.77 13.16
C GLN A 39 6.01 -12.90 14.30
N ASN A 40 6.99 -13.40 15.05
CA ASN A 40 7.62 -12.61 16.12
C ASN A 40 8.38 -11.39 15.59
N GLU A 41 8.98 -11.48 14.40
CA GLU A 41 9.62 -10.32 13.75
C GLU A 41 8.59 -9.35 13.17
N LEU A 42 7.44 -9.85 12.72
CA LEU A 42 6.33 -9.02 12.25
C LEU A 42 5.70 -8.21 13.37
N ASP A 43 5.57 -8.82 14.55
CA ASP A 43 4.97 -8.24 15.76
C ASP A 43 5.98 -7.39 16.58
N PHE A 44 7.24 -7.30 16.13
CA PHE A 44 8.28 -6.57 16.86
C PHE A 44 7.98 -5.08 16.97
N LEU A 45 8.17 -4.55 18.18
CA LEU A 45 8.08 -3.14 18.51
C LEU A 45 9.37 -2.71 19.24
N PRO A 46 10.15 -1.75 18.71
CA PRO A 46 11.33 -1.25 19.38
C PRO A 46 10.99 -0.36 20.59
N ASP A 47 9.82 0.29 20.57
CA ASP A 47 9.26 1.08 21.66
C ASP A 47 7.72 1.14 21.56
N GLU A 48 7.08 1.71 22.58
CA GLU A 48 5.63 1.83 22.70
C GLU A 48 4.98 2.77 21.67
N ASN A 49 5.75 3.59 20.96
CA ASN A 49 5.26 4.55 19.98
C ASN A 49 5.39 4.04 18.54
N SER A 50 6.11 2.94 18.34
CA SER A 50 6.40 2.39 17.03
C SER A 50 5.21 1.62 16.43
N ASN A 51 5.25 1.47 15.11
CA ASN A 51 4.40 0.55 14.37
C ASN A 51 5.17 -0.76 14.14
N SER A 52 4.46 -1.89 14.15
CA SER A 52 5.04 -3.20 13.84
C SER A 52 5.17 -3.37 12.32
N ILE A 53 5.97 -4.33 11.85
CA ILE A 53 6.06 -4.60 10.40
C ILE A 53 4.70 -5.10 9.88
N GLY A 54 3.98 -5.89 10.67
CA GLY A 54 2.62 -6.35 10.34
C GLY A 54 1.63 -5.20 10.14
N SER A 55 1.63 -4.21 11.05
CA SER A 55 0.73 -3.05 10.90
C SER A 55 1.08 -2.17 9.71
N LEU A 56 2.37 -2.00 9.40
CA LEU A 56 2.81 -1.28 8.21
C LEU A 56 2.38 -1.98 6.91
N LEU A 57 2.49 -3.31 6.83
CA LEU A 57 2.00 -4.05 5.66
C LEU A 57 0.48 -3.92 5.48
N LYS A 58 -0.27 -3.96 6.59
CA LYS A 58 -1.72 -3.75 6.58
C LYS A 58 -2.10 -2.32 6.17
N HIS A 59 -1.33 -1.32 6.60
CA HIS A 59 -1.52 0.08 6.20
C HIS A 59 -1.30 0.28 4.70
N ILE A 60 -0.23 -0.29 4.15
CA ILE A 60 0.05 -0.27 2.69
C ILE A 60 -1.14 -0.85 1.91
N ALA A 61 -1.69 -1.98 2.38
CA ALA A 61 -2.87 -2.59 1.79
C ALA A 61 -4.11 -1.65 1.87
N PHE A 62 -4.32 -1.03 3.03
CA PHE A 62 -5.40 -0.06 3.24
C PHE A 62 -5.30 1.14 2.31
N VAL A 63 -4.12 1.75 2.18
CA VAL A 63 -3.91 2.93 1.33
C VAL A 63 -4.26 2.61 -0.11
N GLU A 64 -3.83 1.46 -0.64
CA GLU A 64 -4.24 1.05 -1.98
C GLU A 64 -5.75 0.79 -2.08
N TYR A 65 -6.35 0.14 -1.08
CA TYR A 65 -7.80 -0.13 -1.04
C TYR A 65 -8.64 1.15 -1.05
N VAL A 66 -8.36 2.11 -0.17
CA VAL A 66 -9.15 3.35 -0.08
C VAL A 66 -9.04 4.17 -1.37
N HIS A 67 -7.88 4.15 -2.04
CA HIS A 67 -7.71 4.82 -3.32
C HIS A 67 -8.45 4.12 -4.48
N GLN A 68 -8.68 2.80 -4.41
CA GLN A 68 -9.62 2.13 -5.34
C GLN A 68 -11.02 2.70 -5.18
N ILE A 69 -11.50 2.83 -3.95
CA ILE A 69 -12.83 3.35 -3.65
C ILE A 69 -12.96 4.80 -4.13
N ILE A 70 -12.01 5.66 -3.76
CA ILE A 70 -12.02 7.08 -4.12
C ILE A 70 -11.99 7.25 -5.64
N THR A 71 -11.05 6.60 -6.34
CA THR A 71 -10.80 6.91 -7.77
C THR A 71 -11.69 6.11 -8.72
N PHE A 72 -12.12 4.90 -8.37
CA PHE A 72 -12.96 4.07 -9.24
C PHE A 72 -14.45 4.16 -8.90
N GLU A 73 -14.80 4.42 -7.65
CA GLU A 73 -16.20 4.45 -7.18
C GLU A 73 -16.68 5.87 -6.83
N ASN A 74 -15.79 6.85 -6.76
CA ASN A 74 -16.10 8.26 -6.47
C ASN A 74 -16.93 8.43 -5.18
N ARG A 75 -16.52 7.72 -4.13
CA ARG A 75 -17.15 7.77 -2.80
C ARG A 75 -16.10 7.63 -1.70
N ASP A 76 -16.52 7.89 -0.48
CA ASP A 76 -15.76 7.55 0.73
C ASP A 76 -16.05 6.12 1.20
N LEU A 77 -15.29 5.67 2.20
CA LEU A 77 -15.56 4.41 2.91
C LEU A 77 -16.94 4.46 3.57
N ASN A 78 -17.67 3.36 3.47
CA ASN A 78 -18.86 3.15 4.29
C ASN A 78 -18.48 2.65 5.70
N ASP A 79 -19.47 2.58 6.61
CA ASP A 79 -19.24 2.21 8.01
C ASP A 79 -18.60 0.82 8.18
N GLU A 80 -18.98 -0.16 7.35
CA GLU A 80 -18.42 -1.52 7.39
C GLU A 80 -16.95 -1.53 6.96
N GLU A 81 -16.64 -0.84 5.87
CA GLU A 81 -15.27 -0.70 5.36
C GLU A 81 -14.39 0.08 6.33
N TYR A 82 -14.91 1.17 6.90
CA TYR A 82 -14.21 1.94 7.92
C TYR A 82 -13.93 1.06 9.13
N SER A 83 -14.95 0.35 9.64
CA SER A 83 -14.78 -0.55 10.77
C SER A 83 -13.76 -1.65 10.50
N ARG A 84 -13.73 -2.23 9.30
CA ARG A 84 -12.72 -3.23 8.90
C ARG A 84 -11.30 -2.66 8.89
N TRP A 85 -11.15 -1.43 8.44
CA TRP A 85 -9.84 -0.84 8.15
C TRP A 85 -9.34 0.14 9.19
N ALA A 86 -10.13 0.46 10.21
CA ALA A 86 -9.83 1.53 11.16
C ALA A 86 -8.45 1.38 11.83
N ALA A 87 -8.07 0.18 12.24
CA ALA A 87 -6.75 -0.06 12.82
C ALA A 87 -5.60 0.19 11.82
N ALA A 88 -5.78 -0.21 10.56
CA ALA A 88 -4.78 0.01 9.52
C ALA A 88 -4.70 1.48 9.11
N TYR A 89 -5.84 2.18 9.08
CA TYR A 89 -5.93 3.61 8.80
C TYR A 89 -5.25 4.45 9.88
N GLU A 90 -5.60 4.22 11.15
CA GLU A 90 -5.15 5.04 12.28
C GLU A 90 -3.68 4.76 12.66
N LEU A 91 -3.20 3.54 12.41
CA LEU A 91 -1.91 3.05 12.95
C LEU A 91 -1.83 3.22 14.48
N GLY A 92 -0.63 3.25 15.05
CA GLY A 92 -0.43 3.57 16.46
C GLY A 92 -1.02 2.53 17.41
N GLU A 93 -1.59 2.99 18.52
CA GLU A 93 -2.06 2.13 19.61
C GLU A 93 -3.10 1.10 19.13
N LYS A 94 -4.06 1.55 18.32
CA LYS A 94 -5.10 0.68 17.78
C LYS A 94 -4.51 -0.44 16.92
N ALA A 95 -3.61 -0.09 16.01
CA ALA A 95 -2.92 -1.08 15.19
C ALA A 95 -2.06 -2.05 16.02
N ARG A 96 -1.37 -1.56 17.06
CA ARG A 96 -0.59 -2.44 17.94
C ARG A 96 -1.46 -3.46 18.66
N ASN A 97 -2.67 -3.08 19.05
CA ASN A 97 -3.61 -3.95 19.76
C ASN A 97 -4.37 -4.91 18.84
N GLU A 98 -4.69 -4.49 17.61
CA GLU A 98 -5.57 -5.24 16.70
C GLU A 98 -4.85 -5.94 15.54
N ILE A 99 -3.66 -5.46 15.14
CA ILE A 99 -2.89 -5.99 13.99
C ILE A 99 -1.61 -6.64 14.52
N ASN A 100 -1.78 -7.80 15.15
CA ASN A 100 -0.70 -8.64 15.66
C ASN A 100 -1.06 -10.11 15.51
N HIS A 101 -0.07 -10.97 15.71
CA HIS A 101 -0.25 -12.43 15.78
C HIS A 101 -0.79 -13.09 14.51
N HIS A 102 -0.55 -12.45 13.35
CA HIS A 102 -0.85 -13.02 12.05
C HIS A 102 0.44 -13.50 11.35
N PRO A 103 0.38 -14.61 10.60
CA PRO A 103 1.52 -15.05 9.80
C PRO A 103 1.77 -14.08 8.64
N LEU A 104 2.97 -14.11 8.06
CA LEU A 104 3.33 -13.24 6.93
C LEU A 104 2.34 -13.38 5.78
N GLU A 105 1.93 -14.62 5.48
CA GLU A 105 1.02 -14.98 4.40
C GLU A 105 -0.31 -14.22 4.48
N PHE A 106 -0.84 -13.97 5.69
CA PHE A 106 -2.07 -13.20 5.89
C PHE A 106 -1.98 -11.80 5.28
N TYR A 107 -0.84 -11.11 5.49
CA TYR A 107 -0.62 -9.78 4.94
C TYR A 107 -0.35 -9.81 3.43
N LEU A 108 0.41 -10.82 2.97
CA LEU A 108 0.76 -10.93 1.55
C LEU A 108 -0.43 -11.28 0.67
N GLU A 109 -1.32 -12.16 1.14
CA GLU A 109 -2.56 -12.50 0.43
C GLU A 109 -3.45 -11.27 0.24
N GLU A 110 -3.57 -10.42 1.27
CA GLU A 110 -4.38 -9.20 1.17
C GLU A 110 -3.75 -8.16 0.23
N LEU A 111 -2.43 -7.93 0.33
CA LEU A 111 -1.69 -7.06 -0.59
C LEU A 111 -1.84 -7.53 -2.05
N SER A 112 -1.78 -8.84 -2.28
CA SER A 112 -1.94 -9.44 -3.60
C SER A 112 -3.37 -9.27 -4.12
N ALA A 113 -4.38 -9.60 -3.31
CA ALA A 113 -5.78 -9.50 -3.72
C ALA A 113 -6.21 -8.06 -4.04
N ILE A 114 -5.72 -7.08 -3.28
CA ILE A 114 -5.97 -5.67 -3.55
C ILE A 114 -5.25 -5.24 -4.82
N ARG A 115 -3.97 -5.61 -5.00
CA ARG A 115 -3.21 -5.27 -6.22
C ARG A 115 -3.86 -5.83 -7.47
N GLU A 116 -4.31 -7.08 -7.44
CA GLU A 116 -4.98 -7.69 -8.59
C GLU A 116 -6.22 -6.88 -9.03
N LYS A 117 -7.02 -6.41 -8.06
CA LYS A 117 -8.15 -5.53 -8.33
C LYS A 117 -7.70 -4.19 -8.93
N THR A 118 -6.66 -3.56 -8.39
CA THR A 118 -6.07 -2.33 -8.95
C THR A 118 -5.69 -2.52 -10.40
N LEU A 119 -4.90 -3.57 -10.70
CA LEU A 119 -4.40 -3.86 -12.04
C LEU A 119 -5.54 -4.12 -13.04
N ASN A 120 -6.57 -4.86 -12.62
CA ASN A 120 -7.74 -5.12 -13.45
C ASN A 120 -8.55 -3.85 -13.73
N ARG A 121 -8.72 -2.97 -12.74
CA ARG A 121 -9.43 -1.70 -12.91
C ARG A 121 -8.64 -0.73 -13.78
N LEU A 122 -7.33 -0.59 -13.58
CA LEU A 122 -6.47 0.27 -14.40
C LEU A 122 -6.43 -0.16 -15.87
N ALA A 123 -6.52 -1.47 -16.16
CA ALA A 123 -6.58 -1.97 -17.54
C ALA A 123 -7.83 -1.50 -18.31
N SER A 124 -8.89 -1.09 -17.59
CA SER A 124 -10.11 -0.55 -18.18
C SER A 124 -10.09 0.96 -18.42
N LYS A 125 -8.99 1.65 -18.07
CA LYS A 125 -8.85 3.11 -18.15
C LYS A 125 -7.95 3.52 -19.31
N GLN A 126 -8.13 4.75 -19.77
CA GLN A 126 -7.27 5.44 -20.76
C GLN A 126 -6.46 6.53 -20.06
N ASP A 127 -5.37 6.98 -20.66
CA ASP A 127 -4.46 7.97 -20.06
C ASP A 127 -5.16 9.28 -19.69
N SER A 128 -6.20 9.68 -20.43
CA SER A 128 -7.02 10.87 -20.10
C SER A 128 -7.65 10.80 -18.71
N TRP A 129 -7.99 9.60 -18.23
CA TRP A 129 -8.57 9.38 -16.90
C TRP A 129 -7.60 9.77 -15.78
N LEU A 130 -6.28 9.63 -15.98
CA LEU A 130 -5.28 10.05 -14.99
C LEU A 130 -5.35 11.56 -14.73
N TYR A 131 -5.76 12.35 -15.72
CA TYR A 131 -5.81 13.80 -15.67
C TYR A 131 -7.20 14.35 -15.29
N GLU A 132 -8.18 13.49 -14.98
CA GLU A 132 -9.45 13.94 -14.41
C GLU A 132 -9.19 14.59 -13.04
N GLU A 133 -9.68 15.82 -12.87
CA GLU A 133 -9.46 16.63 -11.69
C GLU A 133 -10.68 16.67 -10.77
N GLY A 134 -10.40 16.79 -9.47
CA GLY A 134 -11.39 17.11 -8.44
C GLY A 134 -10.85 18.16 -7.47
N LYS A 135 -11.66 18.52 -6.48
CA LYS A 135 -11.26 19.41 -5.39
C LYS A 135 -11.70 18.83 -4.05
N TRP A 136 -10.81 18.88 -3.07
CA TRP A 136 -11.19 18.61 -1.68
C TRP A 136 -12.06 19.75 -1.13
N ASN A 137 -12.71 19.52 0.01
CA ASN A 137 -13.58 20.51 0.67
C ASN A 137 -12.86 21.83 1.03
N ASN A 138 -11.53 21.78 1.17
CA ASN A 138 -10.68 22.95 1.41
C ASN A 138 -10.28 23.70 0.11
N GLY A 139 -10.77 23.26 -1.05
CA GLY A 139 -10.56 23.90 -2.35
C GLY A 139 -9.28 23.50 -3.07
N VAL A 140 -8.43 22.65 -2.49
CA VAL A 140 -7.20 22.19 -3.12
C VAL A 140 -7.53 21.15 -4.20
N SER A 141 -6.94 21.32 -5.38
CA SER A 141 -7.13 20.43 -6.53
C SER A 141 -6.30 19.15 -6.43
N PHE A 142 -6.84 18.07 -6.97
CA PHE A 142 -6.15 16.79 -7.15
C PHE A 142 -6.52 16.20 -8.52
N ASN A 143 -5.79 15.19 -8.97
CA ASN A 143 -6.18 14.34 -10.09
C ASN A 143 -5.96 12.86 -9.77
N ASN A 144 -6.51 11.98 -10.61
CA ASN A 144 -6.35 10.53 -10.45
C ASN A 144 -4.88 10.09 -10.50
N TYR A 145 -4.04 10.79 -11.27
CA TYR A 145 -2.63 10.48 -11.36
C TYR A 145 -1.93 10.65 -10.00
N TRP A 146 -2.21 11.73 -9.27
CA TRP A 146 -1.64 11.98 -7.96
C TRP A 146 -2.03 10.88 -6.96
N PHE A 147 -3.28 10.42 -6.97
CA PHE A 147 -3.73 9.35 -6.08
C PHE A 147 -2.93 8.07 -6.27
N TRP A 148 -2.70 7.63 -7.51
CA TRP A 148 -1.93 6.41 -7.77
C TRP A 148 -0.42 6.58 -7.61
N TYR A 149 0.09 7.79 -7.85
CA TYR A 149 1.44 8.15 -7.43
C TYR A 149 1.58 8.02 -5.90
N HIS A 150 0.62 8.54 -5.14
CA HIS A 150 0.65 8.54 -3.68
C HIS A 150 0.59 7.11 -3.12
N VAL A 151 -0.22 6.22 -3.68
CA VAL A 151 -0.22 4.78 -3.30
C VAL A 151 1.19 4.17 -3.38
N MET A 152 1.94 4.47 -4.45
CA MET A 152 3.32 4.00 -4.59
C MET A 152 4.27 4.70 -3.61
N GLU A 153 4.16 6.03 -3.49
CA GLU A 153 5.01 6.86 -2.65
C GLU A 153 4.91 6.47 -1.18
N ASP A 154 3.69 6.27 -0.68
CA ASP A 154 3.39 5.84 0.67
C ASP A 154 3.95 4.43 0.97
N GLU A 155 3.78 3.48 0.04
CA GLU A 155 4.37 2.14 0.16
C GLU A 155 5.91 2.21 0.27
N ILE A 156 6.56 3.04 -0.55
CA ILE A 156 8.02 3.25 -0.50
C ILE A 156 8.44 3.88 0.83
N SER A 157 7.67 4.83 1.35
CA SER A 157 7.90 5.50 2.63
C SER A 157 7.84 4.50 3.79
N HIS A 158 6.78 3.70 3.89
CA HIS A 158 6.62 2.69 4.94
C HIS A 158 7.58 1.52 4.79
N ARG A 159 7.97 1.14 3.57
CA ARG A 159 9.08 0.20 3.37
C ARG A 159 10.39 0.73 3.97
N GLY A 160 10.62 2.05 3.96
CA GLY A 160 11.72 2.69 4.68
C GLY A 160 11.70 2.40 6.18
N GLN A 161 10.52 2.49 6.81
CA GLN A 161 10.32 2.17 8.22
C GLN A 161 10.53 0.68 8.50
N ILE A 162 9.98 -0.21 7.66
CA ILE A 162 10.21 -1.67 7.74
C ILE A 162 11.72 -1.99 7.75
N ARG A 163 12.50 -1.35 6.88
CA ARG A 163 13.97 -1.54 6.83
C ARG A 163 14.66 -1.09 8.11
N VAL A 164 14.17 -0.03 8.77
CA VAL A 164 14.70 0.42 10.08
C VAL A 164 14.42 -0.63 11.15
N LEU A 165 13.18 -1.11 11.23
CA LEU A 165 12.77 -2.14 12.21
C LEU A 165 13.57 -3.43 12.03
N LYS A 166 13.76 -3.89 10.79
CA LYS A 166 14.60 -5.06 10.49
C LYS A 166 16.05 -4.89 10.97
N ARG A 167 16.63 -3.69 10.84
CA ARG A 167 18.00 -3.42 11.33
C ARG A 167 18.07 -3.43 12.85
N GLN A 168 17.05 -2.90 13.53
CA GLN A 168 16.98 -2.92 14.99
C GLN A 168 16.83 -4.36 15.52
N LEU A 169 15.97 -5.17 14.89
CA LEU A 169 15.84 -6.60 15.17
C LEU A 169 17.16 -7.35 15.02
N ALA A 170 17.90 -7.09 13.94
CA ALA A 170 19.19 -7.72 13.70
C ALA A 170 20.26 -7.32 14.75
N ALA A 171 20.17 -6.11 15.31
CA ALA A 171 21.09 -5.63 16.35
C ALA A 171 20.80 -6.22 17.75
N GLN A 172 19.64 -6.84 17.95
CA GLN A 172 19.28 -7.54 19.19
C GLN A 172 19.67 -9.03 19.20
N ARG A 173 20.19 -9.54 18.09
CA ARG A 173 20.70 -10.91 17.94
C ARG A 173 22.20 -10.95 18.17
#